data_AF-A0A0N4XCQ7-F1
#
_entry.id   AF-A0A0N4XCQ7-F1
#
_cell.length_a   1.000
_cell.length_b   1.000
_cell.length_c   1.000
_cell.angle_alpha   90.00
_cell.angle_beta   90.00
_cell.angle_gamma   90.00
#
_symmetry.space_group_name_H-M   'P 1'
#
loop_
_entity.id
_entity.type
_entity.pdbx_description
1 polymer ?
#
loop_
_entity_poly.entity_id
_entity_poly.type
_entity_poly.pdbx_seq_one_letter_code
_entity_poly.pdbx_strand_id
1 'polypeptide(L)'
;MSVGTPAVSNSMKEVKIEPDDKLQQLMSRRGETEEVLNLLEEQLYSFEGDLLGNAFYGSVLHGWNRDSLSLVPSRVPAPSLKRHFHEDERIISRSSVEFMKRVRREAIEQESRSHGAFARRFNAPRVAKRGSKLVHFAPVFLVELN
;
A
#
# COMPACT_ATOMS: atom_id res chain seq x y z
N MET A 1 -38.98 -35.87 49.49
CA MET A 1 -37.75 -35.06 49.59
C MET A 1 -37.68 -34.23 48.31
N SER A 2 -37.93 -32.93 48.39
CA SER A 2 -38.00 -32.03 47.24
C SER A 2 -36.69 -31.25 47.15
N VAL A 3 -35.94 -31.44 46.07
CA VAL A 3 -34.68 -30.74 45.81
C VAL A 3 -34.98 -29.47 45.02
N GLY A 4 -34.92 -28.32 45.70
CA GLY A 4 -35.03 -27.01 45.09
C GLY A 4 -33.75 -26.65 44.34
N THR A 5 -33.87 -26.34 43.05
CA THR A 5 -32.82 -25.72 42.25
C THR A 5 -32.69 -24.23 42.63
N PRO A 6 -31.47 -23.69 42.85
CA PRO A 6 -31.31 -22.26 43.03
C PRO A 6 -31.40 -21.57 41.65
N ALA A 7 -32.46 -20.80 41.45
CA ALA A 7 -32.57 -19.89 40.31
C ALA A 7 -31.53 -18.77 40.45
N VAL A 8 -30.43 -18.88 39.70
CA VAL A 8 -29.49 -17.77 39.47
C VAL A 8 -30.21 -16.76 38.59
N SER A 9 -30.86 -15.78 39.22
CA SER A 9 -31.41 -14.61 38.52
C SER A 9 -30.24 -13.71 38.14
N ASN A 10 -29.69 -13.94 36.95
CA ASN A 10 -28.72 -13.02 36.37
C ASN A 10 -29.50 -11.77 35.91
N SER A 11 -29.68 -10.83 36.83
CA SER A 11 -30.22 -9.50 36.57
C SER A 11 -29.19 -8.72 35.74
N MET A 12 -29.16 -8.99 34.43
CA MET A 12 -28.62 -8.01 33.48
C MET A 12 -29.56 -6.81 33.53
N LYS A 13 -29.22 -5.86 34.39
CA LYS A 13 -29.82 -4.53 34.34
C LYS A 13 -29.59 -3.99 32.94
N GLU A 14 -30.67 -3.81 32.20
CA GLU A 14 -30.65 -3.07 30.95
C GLU A 14 -30.20 -1.64 31.29
N VAL A 15 -28.91 -1.39 31.13
CA VAL A 15 -28.34 -0.05 31.34
C VAL A 15 -28.92 0.81 30.23
N LYS A 16 -29.84 1.69 30.61
CA LYS A 16 -30.40 2.71 29.73
C LYS A 16 -29.29 3.72 29.46
N ILE A 17 -28.52 3.46 28.40
CA ILE A 17 -27.45 4.35 27.95
C ILE A 17 -28.13 5.57 27.35
N GLU A 18 -27.78 6.76 27.85
CA GLU A 18 -28.28 8.02 27.30
C GLU A 18 -27.93 8.11 25.79
N PRO A 19 -28.82 8.70 24.97
CA PRO A 19 -28.68 8.66 23.50
C PRO A 19 -27.33 9.24 23.02
N ASP A 20 -26.79 10.23 23.74
CA ASP A 20 -25.50 10.85 23.43
C ASP A 20 -24.32 9.92 23.72
N ASP A 21 -24.33 9.25 24.87
CA ASP A 21 -23.31 8.25 25.22
C ASP A 21 -23.35 7.06 24.25
N LYS A 22 -24.56 6.67 23.81
CA LYS A 22 -24.71 5.61 22.83
C LYS A 22 -24.15 6.01 21.48
N LEU A 23 -24.38 7.26 21.06
CA LEU A 23 -23.83 7.79 19.82
C LEU A 23 -22.29 7.82 19.86
N GLN A 24 -21.70 8.27 20.96
CA GLN A 24 -20.24 8.30 21.14
C GLN A 24 -19.63 6.90 21.03
N GLN A 25 -20.24 5.90 21.67
CA GLN A 25 -19.80 4.51 21.55
C GLN A 25 -19.87 4.00 20.11
N LEU A 26 -20.93 4.34 19.38
CA LEU A 26 -21.08 3.95 17.97
C LEU A 26 -20.03 4.62 17.08
N MET A 27 -19.70 5.89 17.34
CA MET A 27 -18.65 6.60 16.62
C MET A 27 -17.27 5.99 16.88
N SER A 28 -16.95 5.65 18.14
CA SER A 28 -15.70 4.93 18.48
C SER A 28 -15.61 3.60 17.76
N ARG A 29 -16.66 2.78 17.86
CA ARG A 29 -16.72 1.47 17.22
C ARG A 29 -16.59 1.56 15.70
N ARG A 30 -17.18 2.59 15.08
CA ARG A 30 -17.03 2.85 13.64
C ARG A 30 -15.56 3.12 13.31
N GLY A 31 -14.88 3.96 14.10
CA GLY A 31 -13.45 4.25 13.92
C GLY A 31 -12.57 3.00 14.02
N GLU A 32 -12.75 2.23 15.09
CA GLU A 32 -12.03 0.95 15.29
C GLU A 32 -12.24 -0.03 14.13
N THR A 33 -13.48 -0.08 13.60
CA THR A 33 -13.80 -0.94 12.45
C THR A 33 -13.07 -0.47 11.18
N GLU A 34 -12.98 0.85 10.95
CA GLU A 34 -12.24 1.42 9.82
C GLU A 34 -10.73 1.13 9.93
N GLU A 35 -10.16 1.20 11.12
CA GLU A 35 -8.76 0.86 11.37
C GLU A 35 -8.47 -0.62 11.08
N VAL A 36 -9.30 -1.52 11.62
CA VAL A 36 -9.16 -2.97 11.36
C VAL A 36 -9.32 -3.28 9.87
N LEU A 37 -10.27 -2.62 9.20
CA LEU A 37 -10.48 -2.81 7.76
C LEU A 37 -9.26 -2.37 6.96
N ASN A 38 -8.64 -1.25 7.30
CA ASN A 38 -7.41 -0.79 6.65
C ASN A 38 -6.26 -1.78 6.83
N LEU A 39 -6.06 -2.30 8.05
CA LEU A 39 -5.04 -3.30 8.33
C LEU A 39 -5.26 -4.57 7.50
N LEU A 40 -6.49 -5.06 7.44
CA LEU A 40 -6.84 -6.26 6.67
C LEU A 40 -6.59 -6.06 5.17
N GLU A 41 -6.92 -4.89 4.62
CA GLU A 41 -6.66 -4.59 3.21
C GLU A 41 -5.16 -4.59 2.88
N GLU A 42 -4.32 -4.04 3.76
CA GLU A 42 -2.87 -4.08 3.62
C GLU A 42 -2.31 -5.50 3.72
N GLN A 43 -2.84 -6.31 4.63
CA GLN A 43 -2.48 -7.72 4.75
C GLN A 43 -2.86 -8.52 3.51
N LEU A 44 -4.06 -8.29 2.97
CA LEU A 44 -4.52 -8.91 1.73
C LEU A 44 -3.59 -8.55 0.57
N TYR A 45 -3.21 -7.28 0.47
CA TYR A 45 -2.33 -6.77 -0.55
C TYR A 45 -0.95 -7.44 -0.53
N SER A 46 -0.35 -7.54 0.66
CA SER A 46 0.92 -8.24 0.84
C SER A 46 0.79 -9.71 0.50
N PHE A 47 -0.25 -10.38 1.02
CA PHE A 47 -0.51 -11.79 0.79
C PHE A 47 -0.66 -12.13 -0.70
N GLU A 48 -1.39 -11.31 -1.45
CA GLU A 48 -1.54 -11.48 -2.89
C GLU A 48 -0.21 -11.40 -3.65
N GLY A 49 0.70 -10.51 -3.22
CA GLY A 49 2.01 -10.38 -3.85
C GLY A 49 2.80 -11.69 -3.75
N ASP A 50 2.80 -12.29 -2.56
CA ASP A 50 3.46 -13.56 -2.30
C ASP A 50 2.78 -14.71 -3.04
N LEU A 51 1.44 -14.70 -3.13
CA LEU A 51 0.67 -15.70 -3.87
C LEU A 51 0.99 -15.65 -5.37
N LEU A 52 0.99 -14.46 -5.98
CA LEU A 52 1.28 -14.25 -7.39
C LEU A 52 2.74 -14.61 -7.73
N GLY A 53 3.67 -14.28 -6.84
CA GLY A 53 5.09 -14.55 -7.04
C GLY A 53 5.47 -16.04 -6.99
N ASN A 54 4.72 -16.85 -6.24
CA ASN A 54 5.07 -18.24 -5.94
C ASN A 54 4.11 -19.29 -6.54
N ALA A 55 3.03 -18.88 -7.23
CA ALA A 55 2.06 -19.80 -7.81
C ALA A 55 2.52 -20.40 -9.17
N PHE A 56 3.37 -21.43 -9.12
CA PHE A 56 3.95 -22.07 -10.31
C PHE A 56 3.04 -23.08 -11.02
N TYR A 57 2.11 -23.73 -10.30
CA TYR A 57 1.40 -24.91 -10.79
C TYR A 57 -0.11 -24.73 -11.00
N GLY A 58 -0.59 -23.49 -10.90
CA GLY A 58 -2.00 -23.13 -11.00
C GLY A 58 -2.37 -22.05 -9.99
N SER A 59 -3.35 -21.23 -10.34
CA SER A 59 -3.89 -20.19 -9.46
C SER A 59 -5.35 -19.92 -9.81
N VAL A 60 -6.08 -19.29 -8.89
CA VAL A 60 -7.45 -18.83 -9.14
C VAL A 60 -7.52 -17.89 -10.36
N LEU A 61 -6.43 -17.21 -10.69
CA LEU A 61 -6.31 -16.31 -11.83
C LEU A 61 -6.12 -17.01 -13.18
N HIS A 62 -5.33 -18.09 -13.21
CA HIS A 62 -4.89 -18.73 -14.46
C HIS A 62 -5.49 -20.13 -14.66
N GLY A 63 -6.24 -20.62 -13.68
CA GLY A 63 -6.80 -21.95 -13.67
C GLY A 63 -5.84 -23.01 -13.12
N TRP A 64 -6.40 -24.21 -12.94
CA TRP A 64 -5.72 -25.39 -12.39
C TRP A 64 -5.48 -26.48 -13.44
N ASN A 65 -5.93 -26.27 -14.68
CA ASN A 65 -5.76 -27.25 -15.75
C ASN A 65 -4.32 -27.17 -16.30
N ARG A 66 -3.60 -28.28 -16.20
CA ARG A 66 -2.18 -28.41 -16.59
C ARG A 66 -1.99 -28.50 -18.10
N ASP A 67 -3.01 -28.92 -18.84
CA ASP A 67 -2.88 -29.20 -20.27
C ASP A 67 -2.65 -27.92 -21.08
N SER A 68 -3.22 -26.79 -20.65
CA SER A 68 -2.98 -25.45 -21.22
C SER A 68 -1.63 -24.83 -20.80
N LEU A 69 -1.02 -25.29 -19.70
CA LEU A 69 0.28 -24.80 -19.18
C LEU A 69 1.46 -25.71 -19.57
N SER A 70 1.17 -26.86 -20.18
CA SER A 70 2.12 -27.93 -20.53
C SER A 70 3.13 -27.58 -21.64
N LEU A 71 3.01 -26.41 -22.28
CA LEU A 71 3.96 -25.96 -23.30
C LEU A 71 5.32 -25.53 -22.73
N VAL A 72 5.44 -25.39 -21.40
CA VAL A 72 6.73 -25.11 -20.77
C VAL A 72 7.49 -26.43 -20.55
N PRO A 73 8.68 -26.61 -21.14
CA PRO A 73 9.43 -27.85 -20.99
C PRO A 73 9.73 -28.08 -19.49
N SER A 74 9.41 -29.29 -19.01
CA SER A 74 9.62 -29.83 -17.66
C SER A 74 11.06 -29.65 -17.08
N ARG A 75 12.01 -29.12 -17.86
CA ARG A 75 13.43 -28.94 -17.50
C ARG A 75 13.83 -27.50 -17.18
N VAL A 76 12.91 -26.53 -17.24
CA VAL A 76 13.24 -25.14 -16.91
C VAL A 76 13.37 -25.01 -15.38
N PRO A 77 14.55 -24.63 -14.84
CA PRO A 77 14.73 -24.52 -13.40
C PRO A 77 13.78 -23.47 -12.82
N ALA A 78 13.19 -23.75 -11.66
CA ALA A 78 12.25 -22.89 -10.93
C ALA A 78 12.59 -21.37 -10.90
N PRO A 79 13.86 -20.92 -10.78
CA PRO A 79 14.19 -19.50 -10.83
C PRO A 79 13.84 -18.78 -12.14
N SER A 80 13.78 -19.49 -13.27
CA SER A 80 13.40 -18.92 -14.58
C SER A 80 11.89 -18.87 -14.83
N LEU A 81 11.07 -19.39 -13.91
CA LEU A 81 9.60 -19.30 -13.98
C LEU A 81 9.04 -18.11 -13.20
N LYS A 82 9.89 -17.23 -12.64
CA LYS A 82 9.45 -16.00 -11.97
C LYS A 82 8.73 -15.11 -12.97
N ARG A 83 7.40 -15.22 -12.98
CA ARG A 83 6.54 -14.35 -13.75
C ARG A 83 6.58 -12.95 -13.14
N HIS A 84 6.66 -11.94 -13.99
CA HIS A 84 6.37 -10.58 -13.58
C HIS A 84 4.85 -10.48 -13.41
N PHE A 85 4.39 -10.25 -12.18
CA PHE A 85 2.97 -10.02 -11.91
C PHE A 85 2.65 -8.55 -12.14
N HIS A 86 1.44 -8.29 -12.64
CA HIS A 86 0.91 -6.94 -12.79
C HIS A 86 -0.04 -6.61 -11.65
N GLU A 87 -0.17 -5.31 -11.34
CA GLU A 87 -1.09 -4.81 -10.32
C GLU A 87 -2.57 -5.12 -10.64
N ASP A 88 -2.89 -5.31 -11.92
CA ASP A 88 -4.23 -5.69 -12.38
C ASP A 88 -4.60 -7.14 -12.02
N GLU A 89 -3.63 -8.01 -11.72
CA GLU A 89 -3.86 -9.40 -11.34
C GLU A 89 -4.27 -9.57 -9.86
N ARG A 90 -4.26 -8.48 -9.08
CA ARG A 90 -4.63 -8.42 -7.65
C ARG A 90 -6.14 -8.43 -7.42
N ILE A 91 -6.79 -9.55 -7.72
CA ILE A 91 -8.25 -9.65 -7.75
C ILE A 91 -8.92 -9.53 -6.38
N ILE A 92 -8.28 -9.98 -5.30
CA ILE A 92 -8.80 -9.94 -3.93
C ILE A 92 -8.68 -8.52 -3.38
N SER A 93 -7.53 -7.84 -3.51
CA SER A 93 -7.42 -6.43 -3.12
C SER A 93 -8.36 -5.53 -3.92
N ARG A 94 -8.47 -5.75 -5.23
CA ARG A 94 -9.40 -5.00 -6.09
C ARG A 94 -10.87 -5.34 -5.85
N SER A 95 -11.18 -6.45 -5.18
CA SER A 95 -12.56 -6.77 -4.78
C SER A 95 -13.08 -5.85 -3.68
N SER A 96 -12.19 -5.20 -2.91
CA SER A 96 -12.60 -4.19 -1.94
C SER A 96 -12.89 -2.85 -2.60
N VAL A 97 -14.11 -2.35 -2.39
CA VAL A 97 -14.54 -1.03 -2.85
C VAL A 97 -13.74 0.08 -2.15
N GLU A 98 -13.41 -0.08 -0.88
CA GLU A 98 -12.66 0.94 -0.11
C GLU A 98 -11.21 1.02 -0.57
N PHE A 99 -10.56 -0.12 -0.82
CA PHE A 99 -9.26 -0.19 -1.47
C PHE A 99 -9.27 0.51 -2.84
N MET A 100 -10.24 0.18 -3.71
CA MET A 100 -10.34 0.81 -5.04
C MET A 100 -10.60 2.31 -4.98
N LYS A 101 -11.38 2.79 -4.00
CA LYS A 101 -11.57 4.22 -3.75
C LYS A 101 -10.26 4.89 -3.33
N ARG A 102 -9.46 4.24 -2.48
CA ARG A 102 -8.14 4.73 -2.05
C ARG A 102 -7.19 4.86 -3.23
N VAL A 103 -7.01 3.79 -4.02
CA VAL A 103 -6.17 3.78 -5.23
C VAL A 103 -6.59 4.85 -6.22
N ARG A 104 -7.91 5.03 -6.45
CA ARG A 104 -8.41 6.09 -7.34
C ARG A 104 -8.09 7.48 -6.80
N ARG A 105 -8.26 7.72 -5.50
CA ARG A 105 -7.92 9.01 -4.88
C ARG A 105 -6.43 9.31 -5.04
N GLU A 106 -5.57 8.35 -4.76
CA GLU A 106 -4.13 8.49 -4.93
C GLU A 106 -3.72 8.80 -6.37
N ALA A 107 -4.35 8.15 -7.36
CA ALA A 107 -4.09 8.44 -8.77
C ALA A 107 -4.43 9.91 -9.14
N ILE A 108 -5.56 10.43 -8.67
CA ILE A 108 -5.97 11.83 -8.88
C ILE A 108 -4.99 12.79 -8.19
N GLU A 109 -4.54 12.46 -6.99
CA GLU A 109 -3.53 13.25 -6.26
C GLU A 109 -2.17 13.23 -6.97
N GLN A 110 -1.75 12.10 -7.55
CA GLN A 110 -0.51 12.03 -8.31
C GLN A 110 -0.58 12.86 -9.59
N GLU A 111 -1.69 12.81 -10.31
CA GLU A 111 -1.92 13.61 -11.51
C GLU A 111 -1.81 15.11 -11.19
N SER A 112 -2.52 15.59 -10.17
CA SER A 112 -2.47 16.98 -9.74
C SER A 112 -1.07 17.42 -9.30
N ARG A 113 -0.31 16.57 -8.59
CA ARG A 113 1.09 16.83 -8.24
C ARG A 113 2.01 16.92 -9.46
N SER A 114 1.83 16.05 -10.44
CA SER A 114 2.64 16.02 -11.67
C SER A 114 2.37 17.23 -12.56
N HIS A 115 1.11 17.64 -12.71
CA HIS A 115 0.71 18.84 -13.44
C HIS A 115 1.28 20.12 -12.77
N GLY A 116 1.25 20.19 -11.44
CA GLY A 116 1.88 21.29 -10.68
C GLY A 116 3.41 21.30 -10.77
N ALA A 117 4.07 20.14 -10.89
CA ALA A 117 5.51 20.05 -11.09
C ALA A 117 5.92 20.51 -12.50
N PHE A 118 5.13 20.20 -13.52
CA PHE A 118 5.35 20.68 -14.89
C PHE A 118 5.26 22.21 -14.96
N ALA A 119 4.22 22.82 -14.38
CA ALA A 119 4.08 24.28 -14.33
C ALA A 119 5.26 24.99 -13.64
N ARG A 120 5.81 24.40 -12.57
CA ARG A 120 6.98 24.94 -11.85
C ARG A 120 8.29 24.85 -12.66
N ARG A 121 8.43 23.88 -13.56
CA ARG A 121 9.63 23.76 -14.42
C ARG A 121 9.71 24.86 -15.48
N PHE A 122 8.57 25.37 -15.97
CA PHE A 122 8.54 26.45 -16.96
C PHE A 122 8.49 27.85 -16.37
N ASN A 123 8.02 27.99 -15.12
CA ASN A 123 7.92 29.28 -14.43
C ASN A 123 9.03 29.51 -13.36
N ALA A 124 10.03 28.63 -13.29
CA ALA A 124 11.17 28.86 -12.41
C ALA A 124 11.96 30.10 -12.89
N PRO A 125 12.20 31.10 -12.02
CA PRO A 125 13.00 32.24 -12.40
C PRO A 125 14.40 31.75 -12.77
N ARG A 126 14.82 32.03 -14.01
CA ARG A 126 16.21 31.84 -14.45
C ARG A 126 17.09 32.74 -13.58
N VAL A 127 17.65 32.19 -12.50
CA VAL A 127 18.71 32.84 -11.74
C VAL A 127 19.92 32.93 -12.66
N ALA A 128 20.08 34.10 -13.29
CA ALA A 128 21.24 34.44 -14.09
C ALA A 128 22.47 34.40 -13.19
N LYS A 129 23.24 33.31 -13.26
CA LYS A 129 24.61 33.27 -12.74
C LYS A 129 25.43 34.25 -13.56
N ARG A 130 25.50 35.51 -13.12
CA ARG A 130 26.52 36.46 -13.56
C ARG A 130 27.87 35.90 -13.14
N GLY A 131 28.58 35.29 -14.08
CA GLY A 131 29.94 34.80 -13.87
C GLY A 131 30.88 35.97 -13.62
N SER A 132 31.21 36.22 -12.35
CA SER A 132 32.44 36.92 -11.99
C SER A 132 33.60 35.96 -12.28
N LYS A 133 34.28 36.17 -13.41
CA LYS A 133 35.62 35.61 -13.62
C LYS A 133 36.56 36.29 -12.62
N LEU A 134 36.69 35.72 -11.43
CA LEU A 134 37.79 36.03 -10.53
C LEU A 134 39.01 35.29 -11.10
N VAL A 135 39.87 36.03 -11.81
CA VAL A 135 41.17 35.56 -12.28
C VAL A 135 42.03 35.31 -11.06
N HIS A 136 42.22 34.04 -10.69
CA HIS A 136 43.23 33.65 -9.72
C HIS A 136 44.61 33.80 -10.37
N PHE A 137 45.32 34.85 -9.98
CA PHE A 137 46.76 35.00 -10.21
C PHE A 137 47.48 34.00 -9.30
N ALA A 138 48.18 33.02 -9.88
CA ALA A 138 49.05 32.11 -9.14
C ALA A 138 50.38 32.81 -8.84
N PRO A 139 50.90 32.75 -7.60
CA PRO A 139 52.26 33.18 -7.33
C PRO A 139 53.25 32.10 -7.78
N VAL A 140 54.16 32.46 -8.67
CA VAL A 140 55.33 31.66 -9.04
C VAL A 140 56.30 31.71 -7.86
N PHE A 141 56.51 30.57 -7.20
CA PHE A 141 57.60 30.41 -6.24
C PHE A 141 58.92 30.26 -7.00
N LEU A 142 59.80 31.24 -6.83
CA LEU A 142 61.19 31.21 -7.25
C LEU A 142 61.96 30.32 -6.27
N VAL A 143 62.46 29.18 -6.75
CA VAL A 143 63.42 28.34 -6.01
C VAL A 143 64.82 28.79 -6.40
N GLU A 144 65.50 29.45 -5.49
CA GLU A 144 66.90 29.83 -5.60
C GLU A 144 67.75 28.69 -5.01
N LEU A 145 68.55 28.04 -5.86
CA LEU A 145 69.58 27.08 -5.46
C LEU A 145 70.93 27.81 -5.52
N ASN A 146 71.61 27.85 -4.37
CA ASN A 146 73.04 28.06 -4.11
C ASN A 146 73.82 29.09 -4.95
#